data_AF-A0A4Y1RWY7-F1
#
_entry.id   AF-A0A4Y1RWY7-F1
#
_cell.length_a   1.000
_cell.length_b   1.000
_cell.length_c   1.000
_cell.angle_alpha   90.00
_cell.angle_beta   90.00
_cell.angle_gamma   90.00
#
_symmetry.space_group_name_H-M   'P 1'
#
loop_
_entity.id
_entity.type
_entity.pdbx_description
1 polymer ?
#
loop_
_entity_poly.entity_id
_entity_poly.type
_entity_poly.pdbx_seq_one_letter_code
_entity_poly.pdbx_strand_id
1 'polypeptide(L)'
;MIVELVKECLTKGTELVQSIADKLFNLPSTEDVDGPLVQLPRPETKLPREKHLPVPKPPTKWEVFAKAKGIKNRKRDKVAYDEPSQSWKRRFGYDRANDENSVPIIEAKMTDVPGEDPFAKRQDEKKKRVEKQDKNRLQNLKQAAKVGALPSHVQLAATRLPITGTQAAPKKVTKDELGNVAGIAATATASGGKFDKKLPGEKPSKHKGKFRKGKHSQEKEQTEKVLNKLMSKNSHEILNVDKAVNMYNVKKDKKRKNRPEKSPASSSKLKPKKNLHKKPLKKGSSSKSKGK
;
A
#
# COMPACT_ATOMS: atom_id res chain seq x y z
N MET A 1 -10.12 56.51 -9.92
CA MET A 1 -9.18 55.61 -10.61
C MET A 1 -9.30 54.14 -10.19
N ILE A 2 -8.77 53.67 -9.04
CA ILE A 2 -8.78 52.20 -8.73
C ILE A 2 -10.21 51.63 -8.61
N VAL A 3 -11.12 52.35 -7.95
CA VAL A 3 -12.51 51.91 -7.76
C VAL A 3 -13.29 51.84 -9.08
N GLU A 4 -13.00 52.74 -10.02
CA GLU A 4 -13.63 52.76 -11.35
C GLU A 4 -13.11 51.62 -12.22
N LEU A 5 -11.80 51.37 -12.19
CA LEU A 5 -11.18 50.24 -12.90
C LEU A 5 -11.73 48.90 -12.42
N VAL A 6 -11.95 48.75 -11.10
CA VAL A 6 -12.57 47.53 -10.54
C VAL A 6 -14.00 47.37 -11.04
N LYS A 7 -14.79 48.45 -11.06
CA LYS A 7 -16.17 48.40 -11.58
C LYS A 7 -16.19 48.01 -13.06
N GLU A 8 -15.31 48.58 -13.88
CA GLU A 8 -15.21 48.26 -15.30
C GLU A 8 -14.74 46.80 -15.54
N CYS A 9 -13.84 46.28 -14.70
CA CYS A 9 -13.45 44.88 -14.75
C CYS A 9 -14.62 43.95 -14.37
N LEU A 10 -15.45 44.35 -13.39
CA LEU A 10 -16.63 43.59 -13.01
C LEU A 10 -17.68 43.57 -14.12
N THR A 11 -17.96 44.71 -14.77
CA THR A 11 -18.94 44.75 -15.87
C THR A 11 -18.50 43.87 -17.04
N LYS A 12 -17.24 44.00 -17.48
CA LYS A 12 -16.68 43.14 -18.54
C LYS A 12 -16.68 41.67 -18.13
N GLY A 13 -16.36 41.37 -16.87
CA GLY A 13 -16.45 40.02 -16.31
C GLY A 13 -17.88 39.45 -16.37
N THR A 14 -18.89 40.25 -16.01
CA THR A 14 -20.30 39.82 -16.07
C THR A 14 -20.76 39.54 -17.49
N GLU A 15 -20.38 40.36 -18.47
CA GLU A 15 -20.72 40.15 -19.88
C GLU A 15 -20.13 38.83 -20.41
N LEU A 16 -18.85 38.55 -20.09
CA LEU A 16 -18.18 37.32 -20.50
C LEU A 16 -18.82 36.09 -19.88
N VAL A 17 -19.10 36.12 -18.57
CA VAL A 17 -19.74 34.99 -17.87
C VAL A 17 -21.15 34.75 -18.39
N GLN A 18 -21.92 35.81 -18.68
CA GLN A 18 -23.26 35.68 -19.25
C GLN A 18 -23.23 34.91 -20.58
N SER A 19 -22.30 35.28 -21.47
CA SER A 19 -22.14 34.58 -22.77
C SER A 19 -21.79 33.09 -22.63
N ILE A 20 -21.08 32.71 -21.56
CA ILE A 20 -20.73 31.32 -21.25
C ILE A 20 -21.95 30.59 -20.68
N ALA A 21 -22.70 31.24 -19.78
CA ALA A 21 -23.92 30.69 -19.19
C ALA A 21 -24.96 30.40 -20.28
N ASP A 22 -25.20 31.34 -21.20
CA ASP A 22 -26.16 31.16 -22.29
C ASP A 22 -25.81 29.95 -23.16
N LYS A 23 -24.52 29.75 -23.46
CA LYS A 23 -24.05 28.56 -24.20
C LYS A 23 -24.22 27.27 -23.42
N LEU A 24 -23.95 27.27 -22.12
CA LEU A 24 -24.07 26.09 -21.25
C LEU A 24 -25.53 25.66 -21.07
N PHE A 25 -26.44 26.60 -20.85
CA PHE A 25 -27.86 26.31 -20.64
C PHE A 25 -28.61 25.96 -21.94
N ASN A 26 -28.08 26.33 -23.10
CA ASN A 26 -28.61 25.91 -24.39
C ASN A 26 -28.22 24.46 -24.79
N LEU A 27 -27.32 23.81 -24.05
CA LEU A 27 -26.96 22.41 -24.31
C LEU A 27 -28.08 21.45 -23.87
N PRO A 28 -28.22 20.30 -24.54
CA PRO A 28 -29.24 19.33 -24.17
C PRO A 28 -28.99 18.80 -22.76
N SER A 29 -30.00 18.94 -21.90
CA SER A 29 -30.01 18.41 -20.54
C SER A 29 -30.64 17.02 -20.54
N THR A 30 -29.98 16.07 -19.88
CA THR A 30 -30.49 14.73 -19.63
C THR A 30 -30.97 14.67 -18.18
N GLU A 31 -32.21 14.25 -17.95
CA GLU A 31 -32.71 13.99 -16.59
C GLU A 31 -32.12 12.68 -16.06
N ASP A 32 -31.45 12.77 -14.90
CA ASP A 32 -30.97 11.61 -14.14
C ASP A 32 -31.51 11.67 -12.71
N VAL A 33 -31.34 10.60 -11.94
CA VAL A 33 -31.83 10.48 -10.55
C VAL A 33 -31.29 11.60 -9.65
N ASP A 34 -30.07 12.07 -9.93
CA ASP A 34 -29.40 13.15 -9.19
C ASP A 34 -29.72 14.56 -9.72
N GLY A 35 -30.52 14.67 -10.80
CA GLY A 35 -30.95 15.93 -11.42
C GLY A 35 -30.58 16.09 -12.90
N PRO A 36 -30.80 17.28 -13.48
CA PRO A 36 -30.46 17.57 -14.88
C PRO A 36 -28.95 17.62 -15.08
N LEU A 37 -28.43 16.73 -15.92
CA LEU A 37 -27.02 16.63 -16.30
C LEU A 37 -26.82 17.08 -17.75
N VAL A 38 -25.84 17.95 -17.97
CA VAL A 38 -25.47 18.43 -19.31
C VAL A 38 -24.17 17.76 -19.77
N GLN A 39 -24.17 17.19 -20.97
CA GLN A 39 -22.97 16.62 -21.58
C GLN A 39 -22.13 17.73 -22.24
N LEU A 40 -20.99 18.05 -21.65
CA LEU A 40 -20.08 19.06 -22.21
C LEU A 40 -19.32 18.52 -23.44
N PRO A 41 -19.04 19.37 -24.44
CA PRO A 41 -18.22 18.98 -25.57
C PRO A 41 -16.79 18.65 -25.15
N ARG A 42 -16.09 17.85 -25.97
CA ARG A 42 -14.68 17.53 -25.75
C ARG A 42 -13.85 18.82 -25.79
N PRO A 43 -12.90 19.03 -24.85
CA PRO A 43 -12.07 20.23 -24.84
C PRO A 43 -11.22 20.33 -26.12
N GLU A 44 -11.27 21.50 -26.78
CA GLU A 44 -10.49 21.79 -27.98
C GLU A 44 -9.05 22.24 -27.67
N THR A 45 -8.85 22.82 -26.48
CA THR A 45 -7.56 23.33 -26.04
C THR A 45 -6.59 22.18 -25.73
N LYS A 46 -5.51 22.08 -26.53
CA LYS A 46 -4.49 21.05 -26.36
C LYS A 46 -3.58 21.40 -25.18
N LEU A 47 -3.85 20.81 -24.02
CA LEU A 47 -2.99 20.93 -22.84
C LEU A 47 -1.90 19.85 -22.82
N PRO A 48 -0.67 20.18 -22.37
CA PRO A 48 0.37 19.17 -22.19
C PRO A 48 -0.02 18.18 -21.09
N ARG A 49 0.27 16.90 -21.32
CA ARG A 49 0.03 15.85 -20.32
C ARG A 49 1.07 15.94 -19.20
N GLU A 50 0.65 15.64 -17.98
CA GLU A 50 1.56 15.48 -16.83
C GLU A 50 2.56 14.31 -17.06
N LYS A 51 2.08 13.22 -17.66
CA LYS A 51 2.85 11.99 -17.88
C LYS A 51 2.90 11.62 -19.35
N HIS A 52 4.06 11.10 -19.76
CA HIS A 52 4.25 10.51 -21.08
C HIS A 52 3.20 9.41 -21.33
N LEU A 53 2.90 9.19 -22.61
CA LEU A 53 2.04 8.08 -23.00
C LEU A 53 2.70 6.76 -22.57
N PRO A 54 1.94 5.79 -22.04
CA PRO A 54 2.50 4.51 -21.65
C PRO A 54 3.18 3.86 -22.86
N VAL A 55 4.49 3.62 -22.74
CA VAL A 55 5.28 2.99 -23.80
C VAL A 55 4.77 1.54 -23.98
N PRO A 56 4.51 1.09 -25.22
CA PRO A 56 4.11 -0.29 -25.45
C PRO A 56 5.17 -1.25 -24.94
N LYS A 57 4.74 -2.32 -24.29
CA LYS A 57 5.66 -3.33 -23.76
C LYS A 57 6.36 -4.04 -24.94
N PRO A 58 7.68 -4.22 -24.90
CA PRO A 58 8.38 -4.99 -25.92
C PRO A 58 7.91 -6.44 -25.84
N PRO A 59 7.81 -7.13 -26.99
CA PRO A 59 7.35 -8.51 -27.03
C PRO A 59 8.32 -9.42 -26.27
N THR A 60 7.78 -10.39 -25.54
CA THR A 60 8.60 -11.39 -24.85
C THR A 60 9.23 -12.36 -25.85
N LYS A 61 10.33 -13.04 -25.47
CA LYS A 61 10.96 -14.07 -26.33
C LYS A 61 9.97 -15.13 -26.80
N TRP A 62 9.03 -15.52 -25.93
CA TRP A 62 7.97 -16.47 -26.26
C TRP A 62 6.96 -15.89 -27.26
N GLU A 63 6.58 -14.62 -27.14
CA GLU A 63 5.68 -13.97 -28.11
C GLU A 63 6.34 -13.83 -29.48
N VAL A 64 7.64 -13.50 -29.53
CA VAL A 64 8.41 -13.47 -30.78
C VAL A 64 8.41 -14.86 -31.42
N PHE A 65 8.68 -15.90 -30.63
CA PHE A 65 8.65 -17.29 -31.09
C PHE A 65 7.24 -17.72 -31.55
N ALA A 66 6.20 -17.40 -30.78
CA ALA A 66 4.82 -17.73 -31.09
C ALA A 66 4.36 -17.03 -32.38
N LYS A 67 4.74 -15.77 -32.58
CA LYS A 67 4.47 -15.02 -33.82
C LYS A 67 5.19 -15.66 -35.01
N ALA A 68 6.47 -16.01 -34.86
CA ALA A 68 7.25 -16.67 -35.92
C ALA A 68 6.71 -18.05 -36.29
N LYS A 69 6.18 -18.81 -35.31
CA LYS A 69 5.57 -20.12 -35.52
C LYS A 69 4.08 -20.07 -35.86
N GLY A 70 3.45 -18.89 -35.87
CA GLY A 70 2.01 -18.75 -36.10
C GLY A 70 1.13 -19.36 -35.00
N ILE A 71 1.67 -19.52 -33.78
CA ILE A 71 0.93 -20.08 -32.64
C ILE A 71 -0.08 -19.04 -32.15
N LYS A 72 -1.36 -19.30 -32.42
CA LYS A 72 -2.48 -18.45 -31.96
C LYS A 72 -2.84 -18.81 -30.51
N ASN A 73 -2.91 -17.81 -29.65
CA ASN A 73 -3.40 -18.00 -28.27
C ASN A 73 -4.90 -18.29 -28.28
N ARG A 74 -5.33 -19.38 -27.64
CA ARG A 74 -6.74 -19.77 -27.53
C ARG A 74 -7.16 -19.78 -26.06
N LYS A 75 -8.37 -19.31 -25.79
CA LYS A 75 -8.97 -19.40 -24.46
C LYS A 75 -9.19 -20.88 -24.12
N ARG A 76 -8.74 -21.29 -22.94
CA ARG A 76 -9.02 -22.62 -22.38
C ARG A 76 -10.04 -22.48 -21.25
N ASP A 77 -10.88 -23.50 -21.07
CA ASP A 77 -11.85 -23.53 -19.99
C ASP A 77 -11.18 -23.65 -18.63
N LYS A 78 -11.85 -23.15 -17.58
CA LYS A 78 -11.32 -23.18 -16.21
C LYS A 78 -11.45 -24.56 -15.56
N VAL A 79 -12.31 -25.41 -16.13
CA VAL A 79 -12.68 -26.72 -15.61
C VAL A 79 -12.21 -27.78 -16.60
N ALA A 80 -11.72 -28.90 -16.09
CA ALA A 80 -11.36 -30.08 -16.85
C ALA A 80 -12.01 -31.29 -16.19
N TYR A 81 -12.40 -32.26 -17.01
CA TYR A 81 -12.90 -33.53 -16.53
C TYR A 81 -11.74 -34.34 -15.96
N ASP A 82 -11.90 -34.84 -14.74
CA ASP A 82 -10.94 -35.70 -14.04
C ASP A 82 -11.43 -37.14 -14.17
N GLU A 83 -10.77 -37.95 -14.99
CA GLU A 83 -11.15 -39.35 -15.26
C GLU A 83 -11.19 -40.21 -13.97
N PRO A 84 -10.21 -40.12 -13.05
CA PRO A 84 -10.19 -40.94 -11.84
C PRO A 84 -11.37 -40.67 -10.90
N SER A 85 -11.80 -39.41 -10.77
CA SER A 85 -12.92 -39.03 -9.91
C SER A 85 -14.23 -38.78 -10.65
N GLN A 86 -14.26 -39.08 -11.96
CA GLN A 86 -15.39 -38.91 -12.88
C GLN A 86 -16.16 -37.58 -12.72
N SER A 87 -15.44 -36.49 -12.43
CA SER A 87 -16.05 -35.20 -12.07
C SER A 87 -15.33 -34.02 -12.70
N TRP A 88 -16.08 -32.94 -12.89
CA TRP A 88 -15.58 -31.70 -13.45
C TRP A 88 -14.86 -30.88 -12.38
N LYS A 89 -13.53 -30.86 -12.44
CA LYS A 89 -12.66 -30.18 -11.48
C LYS A 89 -11.94 -29.00 -12.09
N ARG A 90 -11.44 -28.09 -11.26
CA ARG A 90 -10.68 -26.93 -11.74
C ARG A 90 -9.35 -27.37 -12.35
N ARG A 91 -8.87 -26.67 -13.37
CA ARG A 91 -7.56 -26.97 -13.98
C ARG A 91 -6.37 -26.62 -13.09
N PHE A 92 -6.56 -25.70 -12.16
CA PHE A 92 -5.55 -25.21 -11.22
C PHE A 92 -6.21 -24.81 -9.90
N GLY A 93 -5.44 -24.82 -8.81
CA GLY A 93 -5.91 -24.49 -7.46
C GLY A 93 -6.15 -25.72 -6.60
N TYR A 94 -7.02 -25.57 -5.60
CA TYR A 94 -7.46 -26.64 -4.70
C TYR A 94 -8.33 -27.66 -5.46
N ASP A 95 -8.15 -28.95 -5.17
CA ASP A 95 -8.83 -30.08 -5.80
C ASP A 95 -8.86 -29.95 -7.34
N ARG A 96 -7.67 -29.77 -7.92
CA ARG A 96 -7.50 -29.63 -9.37
C ARG A 96 -7.57 -30.99 -10.07
N ALA A 97 -8.09 -30.99 -11.30
CA ALA A 97 -8.07 -32.16 -12.17
C ALA A 97 -6.63 -32.64 -12.39
N ASN A 98 -6.43 -33.97 -12.44
CA ASN A 98 -5.13 -34.62 -12.63
C ASN A 98 -4.04 -34.14 -11.65
N ASP A 99 -4.31 -34.14 -10.34
CA ASP A 99 -3.30 -33.72 -9.37
C ASP A 99 -2.19 -34.76 -9.21
N GLU A 100 -0.98 -34.40 -9.64
CA GLU A 100 0.21 -35.27 -9.51
C GLU A 100 0.55 -35.61 -8.05
N ASN A 101 0.04 -34.85 -7.08
CA ASN A 101 0.25 -35.06 -5.65
C ASN A 101 -0.75 -36.05 -5.03
N SER A 102 -1.92 -36.26 -5.66
CA SER A 102 -2.94 -37.18 -5.14
C SER A 102 -2.72 -38.63 -5.57
N VAL A 103 -1.69 -38.88 -6.39
CA VAL A 103 -1.30 -40.22 -6.83
C VAL A 103 -0.55 -40.91 -5.68
N PRO A 104 -1.13 -41.93 -5.02
CA PRO A 104 -0.55 -42.52 -3.81
C PRO A 104 0.63 -43.47 -4.10
N ILE A 105 0.68 -44.04 -5.30
CA ILE A 105 1.67 -45.04 -5.70
C ILE A 105 2.27 -44.61 -7.05
N ILE A 106 3.60 -44.56 -7.12
CA ILE A 106 4.33 -44.26 -8.35
C ILE A 106 4.99 -45.56 -8.80
N GLU A 107 4.62 -46.05 -9.98
CA GLU A 107 5.27 -47.21 -10.59
C GLU A 107 6.73 -46.87 -10.89
N ALA A 108 7.65 -47.70 -10.40
CA ALA A 108 9.08 -47.54 -10.64
C ALA A 108 9.40 -47.83 -12.11
N LYS A 109 10.20 -46.96 -12.73
CA LYS A 109 10.74 -47.23 -14.07
C LYS A 109 12.04 -48.01 -13.95
N MET A 110 12.37 -48.79 -14.98
CA MET A 110 13.63 -49.56 -15.05
C MET A 110 14.91 -48.68 -14.94
N THR A 111 14.77 -47.36 -15.13
CA THR A 111 15.86 -46.37 -15.04
C THR A 111 15.98 -45.72 -13.67
N ASP A 112 15.06 -45.97 -12.74
CA ASP A 112 15.08 -45.33 -11.43
C ASP A 112 16.12 -45.96 -10.51
N VAL A 113 16.97 -45.12 -9.94
CA VAL A 113 18.01 -45.55 -8.99
C VAL A 113 17.33 -46.02 -7.69
N PRO A 114 17.60 -47.27 -7.24
CA PRO A 114 17.09 -47.77 -5.98
C PRO A 114 17.53 -46.88 -4.79
N GLY A 115 16.60 -46.51 -3.93
CA GLY A 115 16.87 -45.76 -2.69
C GLY A 115 16.53 -44.27 -2.71
N GLU A 116 16.10 -43.72 -3.85
CA GLU A 116 15.69 -42.31 -3.92
C GLU A 116 14.16 -42.18 -4.00
N ASP A 117 13.58 -41.32 -3.16
CA ASP A 117 12.13 -41.13 -3.07
C ASP A 117 11.57 -40.45 -4.36
N PRO A 118 10.70 -41.13 -5.14
CA PRO A 118 10.13 -40.58 -6.35
C PRO A 118 9.24 -39.35 -6.10
N PHE A 119 8.64 -39.21 -4.91
CA PHE A 119 7.84 -38.04 -4.55
C PHE A 119 8.72 -36.81 -4.31
N ALA A 120 9.83 -36.96 -3.60
CA ALA A 120 10.83 -35.91 -3.41
C ALA A 120 11.39 -35.41 -4.75
N LYS A 121 11.75 -36.33 -5.67
CA LYS A 121 12.18 -35.98 -7.03
C LYS A 121 11.17 -35.10 -7.76
N ARG A 122 9.89 -35.48 -7.73
CA ARG A 122 8.81 -34.73 -8.38
C ARG A 122 8.65 -33.32 -7.82
N GLN A 123 8.75 -33.17 -6.49
CA GLN A 123 8.70 -31.86 -5.85
C GLN A 123 9.88 -30.98 -6.29
N ASP A 124 11.08 -31.53 -6.35
CA ASP A 124 12.28 -30.80 -6.75
C ASP A 124 12.28 -30.44 -8.24
N GLU A 125 11.79 -31.33 -9.11
CA GLU A 125 11.55 -31.01 -10.52
C GLU A 125 10.54 -29.87 -10.69
N LYS A 126 9.45 -29.87 -9.91
CA LYS A 126 8.48 -28.78 -9.90
C LYS A 126 9.12 -27.46 -9.46
N LYS A 127 9.90 -27.46 -8.38
CA LYS A 127 10.66 -26.26 -7.95
C LYS A 127 11.61 -25.77 -9.04
N LYS A 128 12.41 -26.66 -9.63
CA LYS A 128 13.33 -26.35 -10.75
C LYS A 128 12.59 -25.73 -11.94
N ARG A 129 11.40 -26.23 -12.28
CA ARG A 129 10.55 -25.69 -13.36
C ARG A 129 10.06 -24.27 -13.04
N VAL A 130 9.60 -24.04 -11.81
CA VAL A 130 9.16 -22.73 -11.33
C VAL A 130 10.33 -21.74 -11.33
N GLU A 131 11.49 -22.14 -10.78
CA GLU A 131 12.70 -21.32 -10.80
C GLU A 131 13.14 -20.95 -12.23
N LYS A 132 13.06 -21.90 -13.17
CA LYS A 132 13.37 -21.64 -14.58
C LYS A 132 12.40 -20.62 -15.17
N GLN A 133 11.11 -20.71 -14.85
CA GLN A 133 10.10 -19.73 -15.27
C GLN A 133 10.40 -18.34 -14.68
N ASP A 134 10.76 -18.25 -13.40
CA ASP A 134 11.09 -16.99 -12.74
C ASP A 134 12.36 -16.36 -13.29
N LYS A 135 13.40 -17.18 -13.54
CA LYS A 135 14.63 -16.74 -14.23
C LYS A 135 14.32 -16.17 -15.61
N ASN A 136 13.47 -16.85 -16.40
CA ASN A 136 13.04 -16.36 -17.72
C ASN A 136 12.25 -15.06 -17.63
N ARG A 137 11.35 -14.94 -16.64
CA ARG A 137 10.59 -13.72 -16.36
C ARG A 137 11.52 -12.55 -16.03
N LEU A 138 12.50 -12.77 -15.15
CA LEU A 138 13.49 -11.74 -14.79
C LEU A 138 14.33 -11.31 -16.00
N GLN A 139 14.74 -12.24 -16.86
CA GLN A 139 15.46 -11.90 -18.08
C GLN A 139 14.62 -11.06 -19.04
N ASN A 140 13.35 -11.41 -19.25
CA ASN A 140 12.44 -10.62 -20.10
C ASN A 140 12.21 -9.22 -19.53
N LEU A 141 12.07 -9.09 -18.20
CA LEU A 141 11.95 -7.79 -17.54
C LEU A 141 13.23 -6.95 -17.69
N LYS A 142 14.42 -7.56 -17.58
CA LYS A 142 15.71 -6.88 -17.82
C LYS A 142 15.81 -6.37 -19.27
N GLN A 143 15.39 -7.18 -20.25
CA GLN A 143 15.35 -6.76 -21.65
C GLN A 143 14.36 -5.62 -21.87
N ALA A 144 13.19 -5.68 -21.23
CA ALA A 144 12.21 -4.59 -21.29
C ALA A 144 12.71 -3.29 -20.61
N ALA A 145 13.49 -3.42 -19.53
CA ALA A 145 14.12 -2.29 -18.84
C ALA A 145 15.10 -1.55 -19.76
N LYS A 146 15.92 -2.29 -20.52
CA LYS A 146 16.90 -1.73 -21.45
C LYS A 146 16.24 -0.87 -22.53
N VAL A 147 15.01 -1.22 -22.93
CA VAL A 147 14.23 -0.49 -23.95
C VAL A 147 13.46 0.70 -23.33
N GLY A 148 13.55 0.91 -22.00
CA GLY A 148 12.83 1.99 -21.31
C GLY A 148 11.32 1.78 -21.20
N ALA A 149 10.84 0.57 -21.53
CA ALA A 149 9.43 0.25 -21.65
C ALA A 149 8.82 -0.36 -20.37
N LEU A 150 9.57 -0.35 -19.26
CA LEU A 150 9.02 -0.74 -17.97
C LEU A 150 8.19 0.41 -17.37
N PRO A 151 7.10 0.11 -16.64
CA PRO A 151 6.40 1.13 -15.86
C PRO A 151 7.33 1.81 -14.86
N SER A 152 7.15 3.11 -14.62
CA SER A 152 8.00 3.94 -13.75
C SER A 152 8.24 3.34 -12.36
N HIS A 153 7.22 2.72 -11.75
CA HIS A 153 7.35 2.04 -10.46
C HIS A 153 8.33 0.86 -10.47
N VAL A 154 8.35 0.09 -11.57
CA VAL A 154 9.24 -1.08 -11.73
C VAL A 154 10.65 -0.65 -12.12
N GLN A 155 10.78 0.43 -12.92
CA GLN A 155 12.08 1.02 -13.25
C GLN A 155 12.83 1.44 -11.98
N LEU A 156 12.17 2.16 -11.06
CA LEU A 156 12.78 2.63 -9.82
C LEU A 156 13.22 1.50 -8.88
N ALA A 157 12.52 0.36 -8.90
CA ALA A 157 12.90 -0.83 -8.15
C ALA A 157 14.11 -1.53 -8.80
N ALA A 158 14.15 -1.60 -10.13
CA ALA A 158 15.26 -2.22 -10.88
C ALA A 158 16.56 -1.39 -10.82
N THR A 159 16.47 -0.05 -10.81
CA THR A 159 17.62 0.85 -10.73
C THR A 159 18.17 1.03 -9.31
N ARG A 160 17.46 0.56 -8.28
CA ARG A 160 17.92 0.63 -6.87
C ARG A 160 18.90 -0.48 -6.48
N LEU A 161 19.01 -1.54 -7.27
CA LEU A 161 20.05 -2.55 -7.07
C LEU A 161 21.31 -2.12 -7.83
N PRO A 162 22.51 -2.17 -7.24
CA PRO A 162 23.75 -1.90 -7.95
C PRO A 162 23.92 -2.93 -9.07
N ILE A 163 23.70 -2.49 -10.31
CA ILE A 163 23.84 -3.30 -11.51
C ILE A 163 25.33 -3.53 -11.74
N THR A 164 25.76 -4.78 -11.61
CA THR A 164 27.06 -5.23 -12.12
C THR A 164 27.04 -5.04 -13.64
N GLY A 165 27.76 -4.04 -14.16
CA GLY A 165 28.02 -3.93 -15.61
C GLY A 165 27.42 -2.73 -16.34
N THR A 166 26.77 -1.77 -15.68
CA THR A 166 26.58 -0.42 -16.26
C THR A 166 27.37 0.56 -15.41
N GLN A 167 28.35 1.25 -16.01
CA GLN A 167 29.11 2.34 -15.41
C GLN A 167 28.15 3.46 -15.00
N ALA A 168 27.52 3.32 -13.82
CA ALA A 168 27.02 4.46 -13.09
C ALA A 168 28.22 5.36 -12.85
N ALA A 169 28.12 6.64 -13.23
CA ALA A 169 29.17 7.62 -13.02
C ALA A 169 29.80 7.41 -11.63
N PRO A 170 31.13 7.28 -11.51
CA PRO A 170 31.77 6.92 -10.25
C PRO A 170 31.35 7.94 -9.21
N LYS A 171 30.46 7.54 -8.29
CA LYS A 171 30.20 8.36 -7.11
C LYS A 171 31.57 8.47 -6.43
N LYS A 172 32.07 9.70 -6.32
CA LYS A 172 33.32 9.96 -5.59
C LYS A 172 33.14 9.37 -4.20
N VAL A 173 33.81 8.25 -3.95
CA VAL A 173 33.67 7.54 -2.68
C VAL A 173 34.13 8.50 -1.61
N THR A 174 33.20 8.94 -0.77
CA THR A 174 33.53 9.92 0.26
C THR A 174 34.41 9.24 1.30
N LYS A 175 35.28 10.03 1.96
CA LYS A 175 36.19 9.51 3.01
C LYS A 175 35.44 8.75 4.10
N ASP A 176 34.19 9.13 4.36
CA ASP A 176 33.33 8.48 5.34
C ASP A 176 32.78 7.13 4.84
N GLU A 177 32.42 7.02 3.56
CA GLU A 177 32.02 5.74 2.95
C GLU A 177 33.17 4.74 2.91
N LEU A 178 34.39 5.18 2.53
CA LEU A 178 35.60 4.36 2.60
C LEU A 178 35.90 3.90 4.03
N GLY A 179 35.76 4.80 5.01
CA GLY A 179 35.94 4.46 6.42
C GLY A 179 34.90 3.45 6.93
N ASN A 180 33.65 3.54 6.48
CA ASN A 180 32.59 2.61 6.85
C ASN A 180 32.79 1.23 6.20
N VAL A 181 33.16 1.18 4.92
CA VAL A 181 33.46 -0.09 4.22
C VAL A 181 34.67 -0.78 4.83
N ALA A 182 35.74 -0.05 5.14
CA ALA A 182 36.91 -0.59 5.84
C ALA A 182 36.53 -1.15 7.23
N GLY A 183 35.70 -0.43 7.98
CA GLY A 183 35.21 -0.90 9.28
C GLY A 183 34.36 -2.17 9.20
N ILE A 184 33.49 -2.29 8.18
CA ILE A 184 32.68 -3.48 7.94
C ILE A 184 33.58 -4.67 7.56
N ALA A 185 34.52 -4.47 6.62
CA ALA A 185 35.44 -5.50 6.16
C ALA A 185 36.30 -6.06 7.30
N ALA A 186 36.82 -5.20 8.18
CA ALA A 186 37.61 -5.61 9.34
C ALA A 186 36.82 -6.47 10.35
N THR A 187 35.49 -6.36 10.37
CA THR A 187 34.61 -7.14 11.27
C THR A 187 33.92 -8.33 10.60
N ALA A 188 34.08 -8.48 9.29
CA ALA A 188 33.38 -9.49 8.48
C ALA A 188 34.00 -10.89 8.55
N THR A 189 35.15 -11.05 9.23
CA THR A 189 35.74 -12.35 9.53
C THR A 189 34.88 -13.11 10.56
N ALA A 190 34.83 -14.45 10.50
CA ALA A 190 34.05 -15.29 11.42
C ALA A 190 34.34 -15.03 12.92
N SER A 191 35.51 -14.48 13.25
CA SER A 191 35.92 -14.06 14.59
C SER A 191 35.57 -12.61 14.96
N GLY A 192 34.86 -11.89 14.09
CA GLY A 192 34.55 -10.47 14.24
C GLY A 192 35.77 -9.55 14.19
N GLY A 193 36.86 -9.97 13.52
CA GLY A 193 38.12 -9.23 13.47
C GLY A 193 38.95 -9.31 14.75
N LYS A 194 38.64 -10.24 15.66
CA LYS A 194 39.28 -10.33 16.99
C LYS A 194 40.67 -10.96 16.95
N PHE A 195 40.93 -11.82 15.96
CA PHE A 195 42.23 -12.47 15.77
C PHE A 195 43.02 -11.93 14.57
N ASP A 196 42.46 -10.97 13.85
CA ASP A 196 43.11 -10.38 12.67
C ASP A 196 44.12 -9.30 13.11
N LYS A 197 45.36 -9.36 12.59
CA LYS A 197 46.42 -8.38 12.92
C LYS A 197 46.08 -7.03 12.29
N LYS A 198 45.92 -5.99 13.12
CA LYS A 198 45.64 -4.62 12.65
C LYS A 198 46.89 -3.95 12.11
N LEU A 199 46.75 -3.27 10.97
CA LEU A 199 47.85 -2.52 10.36
C LEU A 199 48.03 -1.16 11.06
N PRO A 200 49.27 -0.62 11.14
CA PRO A 200 49.52 0.66 11.76
C PRO A 200 48.76 1.77 11.00
N GLY A 201 47.91 2.53 11.72
CA GLY A 201 47.10 3.62 11.16
C GLY A 201 45.64 3.26 10.85
N GLU A 202 45.22 2.01 11.07
CA GLU A 202 43.82 1.59 10.90
C GLU A 202 42.92 2.24 11.97
N LYS A 203 41.87 2.95 11.53
CA LYS A 203 40.93 3.61 12.46
C LYS A 203 40.03 2.57 13.11
N PRO A 204 39.81 2.62 14.43
CA PRO A 204 38.91 1.68 15.10
C PRO A 204 37.50 1.81 14.54
N SER A 205 36.80 0.68 14.38
CA SER A 205 35.41 0.63 13.93
C SER A 205 34.56 1.57 14.79
N LYS A 206 33.90 2.57 14.16
CA LYS A 206 33.02 3.52 14.84
C LYS A 206 31.68 2.85 15.24
N HIS A 207 31.70 1.88 16.14
CA HIS A 207 30.48 1.38 16.77
C HIS A 207 30.35 2.00 18.17
N LYS A 208 29.75 3.21 18.22
CA LYS A 208 29.24 3.79 19.45
C LYS A 208 27.93 3.09 19.81
N GLY A 209 28.02 1.95 20.50
CA GLY A 209 26.87 1.40 21.22
C GLY A 209 26.74 -0.12 21.17
N LYS A 210 26.46 -0.72 22.33
CA LYS A 210 26.05 -2.12 22.45
C LYS A 210 24.80 -2.35 21.60
N PHE A 211 24.88 -3.20 20.58
CA PHE A 211 23.69 -3.70 19.88
C PHE A 211 22.80 -4.44 20.89
N ARG A 212 21.70 -3.81 21.30
CA ARG A 212 20.65 -4.45 22.07
C ARG A 212 19.84 -5.33 21.12
N LYS A 213 19.71 -6.62 21.44
CA LYS A 213 18.88 -7.59 20.70
C LYS A 213 17.48 -6.99 20.44
N GLY A 214 17.08 -6.97 19.16
CA GLY A 214 15.71 -6.81 18.64
C GLY A 214 14.81 -5.76 19.29
N LYS A 215 14.81 -4.52 18.78
CA LYS A 215 13.77 -3.53 19.13
C LYS A 215 12.70 -3.42 18.04
N HIS A 216 11.77 -4.37 18.03
CA HIS A 216 10.50 -4.27 17.28
C HIS A 216 9.69 -3.00 17.65
N SER A 217 9.94 -2.41 18.84
CA SER A 217 9.32 -1.16 19.30
C SER A 217 9.72 0.08 18.49
N GLN A 218 10.98 0.18 18.03
CA GLN A 218 11.41 1.40 17.32
C GLN A 218 10.90 1.47 15.89
N GLU A 219 10.74 0.32 15.23
CA GLU A 219 10.05 0.24 13.94
C GLU A 219 8.57 0.61 14.10
N LYS A 220 7.89 0.12 15.16
CA LYS A 220 6.52 0.55 15.50
C LYS A 220 6.43 2.06 15.72
N GLU A 221 7.29 2.62 16.56
CA GLU A 221 7.34 4.07 16.82
C GLU A 221 7.62 4.87 15.55
N GLN A 222 8.47 4.38 14.65
CA GLN A 222 8.73 5.03 13.36
C GLN A 222 7.52 4.93 12.43
N THR A 223 6.85 3.78 12.37
CA THR A 223 5.63 3.59 11.57
C THR A 223 4.46 4.43 12.10
N GLU A 224 4.29 4.52 13.42
CA GLU A 224 3.28 5.37 14.07
C GLU A 224 3.57 6.85 13.83
N LYS A 225 4.84 7.29 13.86
CA LYS A 225 5.19 8.67 13.51
C LYS A 225 4.86 9.00 12.05
N VAL A 226 5.08 8.06 11.13
CA VAL A 226 4.71 8.22 9.72
C VAL A 226 3.18 8.24 9.56
N LEU A 227 2.47 7.34 10.24
CA LEU A 227 1.00 7.29 10.24
C LEU A 227 0.40 8.59 10.80
N ASN A 228 0.88 9.07 11.95
CA ASN A 228 0.42 10.32 12.55
C ASN A 228 0.69 11.52 11.64
N LYS A 229 1.81 11.54 10.92
CA LYS A 229 2.12 12.58 9.94
C LYS A 229 1.24 12.51 8.70
N LEU A 230 0.79 11.31 8.31
CA LEU A 230 -0.14 11.10 7.19
C LEU A 230 -1.57 11.47 7.58
N MET A 231 -2.00 11.06 8.77
CA MET A 231 -3.28 11.45 9.37
C MET A 231 -3.35 12.97 9.57
N SER A 232 -2.29 13.60 10.08
CA SER A 232 -2.23 15.07 10.27
C SER A 232 -2.20 15.87 8.97
N LYS A 233 -1.67 15.30 7.88
CA LYS A 233 -1.67 15.95 6.56
C LYS A 233 -3.03 15.83 5.85
N ASN A 234 -3.76 14.75 6.14
CA ASN A 234 -5.08 14.48 5.56
C ASN A 234 -6.23 14.97 6.46
N SER A 235 -5.96 15.41 7.70
CA SER A 235 -6.98 15.87 8.65
C SER A 235 -7.42 17.32 8.46
N HIS A 236 -7.15 17.93 7.30
CA HIS A 236 -7.67 19.28 7.00
C HIS A 236 -9.18 19.31 6.75
N GLU A 237 -9.86 18.15 6.68
CA GLU A 237 -11.32 18.06 6.52
C GLU A 237 -12.09 17.42 7.69
N ILE A 238 -11.41 16.88 8.71
CA ILE A 238 -12.12 16.37 9.89
C ILE A 238 -12.11 17.46 10.96
N LEU A 239 -13.20 18.22 11.03
CA LEU A 239 -13.46 19.16 12.12
C LEU A 239 -13.16 18.46 13.46
N ASN A 240 -12.22 19.00 14.22
CA ASN A 240 -11.86 18.45 15.52
C ASN A 240 -13.02 18.67 16.51
N VAL A 241 -13.94 17.71 16.56
CA VAL A 241 -15.19 17.76 17.34
C VAL A 241 -14.90 17.99 18.82
N ASP A 242 -13.85 17.37 19.38
CA ASP A 242 -13.46 17.56 20.78
C ASP A 242 -13.00 18.99 21.08
N LYS A 243 -12.26 19.62 20.15
CA LYS A 243 -11.86 21.02 20.29
C LYS A 243 -13.07 21.96 20.19
N ALA A 244 -14.04 21.64 19.34
CA ALA A 244 -15.30 22.39 19.22
C ALA A 244 -16.19 22.26 20.47
N VAL A 245 -16.30 21.06 21.03
CA VAL A 245 -17.06 20.79 22.27
C VAL A 245 -16.40 21.45 23.47
N ASN A 246 -15.07 21.40 23.59
CA ASN A 246 -14.35 22.11 24.66
C ASN A 246 -14.50 23.63 24.53
N MET A 247 -14.39 24.18 23.33
CA MET A 247 -14.66 25.60 23.07
C MET A 247 -16.10 26.00 23.47
N TYR A 248 -17.09 25.16 23.16
CA TYR A 248 -18.48 25.40 23.53
C TYR A 248 -18.71 25.35 25.05
N ASN A 249 -18.16 24.35 25.74
CA ASN A 249 -18.26 24.22 27.19
C ASN A 249 -17.59 25.39 27.92
N VAL A 250 -16.37 25.78 27.50
CA VAL A 250 -15.66 26.94 28.06
C VAL A 250 -16.45 28.23 27.84
N LYS A 251 -17.10 28.40 26.68
CA LYS A 251 -17.93 29.60 26.39
C LYS A 251 -19.23 29.60 27.22
N LYS A 252 -19.82 28.44 27.47
CA LYS A 252 -21.01 28.26 28.34
C LYS A 252 -20.68 28.57 29.80
N ASP A 253 -19.54 28.10 30.30
CA ASP A 253 -19.08 28.36 31.68
C ASP A 253 -18.68 29.82 31.88
N LYS A 254 -18.04 30.44 30.88
CA LYS A 254 -17.72 31.88 30.91
C LYS A 254 -18.98 32.75 30.88
N LYS A 255 -20.03 32.35 30.16
CA LYS A 255 -21.36 33.01 30.20
C LYS A 255 -22.07 32.82 31.55
N ARG A 256 -21.91 31.68 32.21
CA ARG A 256 -22.43 31.45 33.57
C ARG A 256 -21.71 32.32 34.60
N LYS A 257 -20.39 32.50 34.45
CA LYS A 257 -19.55 33.30 35.36
C LYS A 257 -19.74 34.81 35.22
N ASN A 258 -20.18 35.28 34.05
CA ASN A 258 -20.41 36.71 33.77
C ASN A 258 -21.88 37.17 34.02
N ARG A 259 -22.72 36.35 34.66
CA ARG A 259 -24.03 36.80 35.13
C ARG A 259 -23.85 37.40 36.54
N PRO A 260 -24.25 38.65 36.81
CA PRO A 260 -24.15 39.21 38.15
C PRO A 260 -25.13 38.49 39.08
N GLU A 261 -24.62 38.01 40.22
CA GLU A 261 -25.44 37.46 41.29
C GLU A 261 -26.33 38.56 41.89
N LYS A 262 -27.64 38.34 41.84
CA LYS A 262 -28.61 38.97 42.75
C LYS A 262 -29.18 37.85 43.62
N SER A 263 -29.14 38.04 44.93
CA SER A 263 -29.76 37.20 45.96
C SER A 263 -30.20 38.11 47.13
N PRO A 264 -31.06 37.68 48.08
CA PRO A 264 -32.11 36.64 48.09
C PRO A 264 -33.44 37.14 48.75
N ALA A 265 -34.50 36.31 48.81
CA ALA A 265 -35.33 36.04 50.03
C ALA A 265 -36.68 35.32 49.75
N SER A 266 -36.94 34.25 50.55
CA SER A 266 -38.19 33.64 51.11
C SER A 266 -39.55 33.80 50.39
N SER A 267 -40.52 32.88 50.39
CA SER A 267 -40.94 31.71 51.19
C SER A 267 -42.02 30.97 50.35
N SER A 268 -42.28 29.66 50.48
CA SER A 268 -43.21 29.12 51.48
C SER A 268 -43.49 27.63 51.20
N LYS A 269 -43.91 26.95 52.27
CA LYS A 269 -44.27 25.53 52.43
C LYS A 269 -45.16 24.98 51.32
N LEU A 270 -45.03 23.67 51.05
CA LEU A 270 -46.10 22.66 51.20
C LEU A 270 -45.50 21.24 51.01
N LYS A 271 -45.65 20.39 52.03
CA LYS A 271 -45.72 18.91 51.97
C LYS A 271 -47.18 18.57 52.39
N PRO A 272 -47.80 17.38 52.14
CA PRO A 272 -47.13 16.06 52.19
C PRO A 272 -47.78 14.84 51.44
N LYS A 273 -47.06 13.69 51.50
CA LYS A 273 -47.48 12.26 51.64
C LYS A 273 -47.76 11.32 50.43
N LYS A 274 -47.19 10.11 50.63
CA LYS A 274 -47.62 8.72 50.36
C LYS A 274 -47.21 8.00 49.06
N ASN A 275 -46.18 7.15 49.22
CA ASN A 275 -45.99 5.73 48.83
C ASN A 275 -46.82 5.12 47.68
N LEU A 276 -46.16 4.34 46.82
CA LEU A 276 -46.42 2.89 46.62
C LEU A 276 -45.34 2.22 45.72
N HIS A 277 -44.55 1.34 46.35
CA HIS A 277 -44.03 0.05 45.89
C HIS A 277 -43.94 -0.29 44.38
N LYS A 278 -42.73 -0.65 43.93
CA LYS A 278 -42.44 -2.01 43.39
C LYS A 278 -40.94 -2.34 43.47
N LYS A 279 -40.66 -3.50 44.06
CA LYS A 279 -39.33 -4.08 44.35
C LYS A 279 -38.64 -4.66 43.10
N PRO A 280 -37.34 -4.98 43.18
CA PRO A 280 -36.47 -5.34 42.05
C PRO A 280 -36.37 -6.86 41.83
N LEU A 281 -35.99 -7.30 40.63
CA LEU A 281 -35.50 -8.66 40.41
C LEU A 281 -33.97 -8.67 40.27
N LYS A 282 -33.34 -9.43 41.17
CA LYS A 282 -31.94 -9.87 41.17
C LYS A 282 -31.75 -11.08 40.26
N LYS A 283 -30.60 -11.15 39.58
CA LYS A 283 -29.60 -12.25 39.57
C LYS A 283 -28.42 -11.73 38.73
N GLY A 284 -27.18 -11.57 39.19
CA GLY A 284 -26.41 -12.37 40.15
C GLY A 284 -26.06 -13.70 39.47
N SER A 285 -24.82 -14.13 39.25
CA SER A 285 -23.53 -13.71 39.81
C SER A 285 -22.42 -14.55 39.16
N SER A 286 -21.20 -13.99 39.10
CA SER A 286 -19.88 -14.61 39.35
C SER A 286 -19.71 -16.14 39.25
N SER A 287 -18.65 -16.69 38.69
CA SER A 287 -17.27 -16.68 39.23
C SER A 287 -16.45 -17.68 38.37
N LYS A 288 -15.24 -17.35 37.90
CA LYS A 288 -13.93 -17.55 38.55
C LYS A 288 -13.66 -19.01 38.94
N SER A 289 -12.73 -19.67 38.24
CA SER A 289 -11.81 -20.64 38.87
C SER A 289 -10.58 -20.89 37.98
N LYS A 290 -9.43 -20.92 38.66
CA LYS A 290 -8.15 -21.46 38.22
C LYS A 290 -8.24 -22.99 38.14
N GLY A 291 -7.33 -23.62 37.40
CA GLY A 291 -6.97 -25.00 37.67
C GLY A 291 -5.90 -25.58 36.75
N LYS A 292 -4.72 -25.83 37.35
CA LYS A 292 -3.57 -26.66 36.93
C LYS A 292 -2.64 -26.08 35.87
#